data_AF-A0A3D2D426-F1
#
_entry.id   AF-A0A3D2D426-F1
#
_cell.length_a   1.000
_cell.length_b   1.000
_cell.length_c   1.000
_cell.angle_alpha   90.00
_cell.angle_beta   90.00
_cell.angle_gamma   90.00
#
_symmetry.space_group_name_H-M   'P 1'
#
loop_
_entity.id
_entity.type
_entity.pdbx_description
1 polymer ?
#
loop_
_entity_poly.entity_id
_entity_poly.type
_entity_poly.pdbx_seq_one_letter_code
_entity_poly.pdbx_strand_id
1 'polypeptide(L)'
;MLFSLIDEKKLSDVEVYKRANLDRKYFSKLRSNASYKPKKKIVCALALALELDNATCKKLVKKAGYILTSASKFDLVIRYCIENKIYDIMKVNEILYGMGLDTL
;
A
#
# COMPACT_ATOMS: atom_id res chain seq x y z
N MET A 1 -13.08 3.93 -3.33
CA MET A 1 -11.90 3.47 -4.10
C MET A 1 -11.15 2.40 -3.34
N LEU A 2 -10.43 2.69 -2.23
CA LEU A 2 -9.74 1.62 -1.49
C LEU A 2 -10.69 0.47 -1.12
N PHE A 3 -11.80 0.78 -0.46
CA PHE A 3 -12.78 -0.23 -0.05
C PHE A 3 -13.50 -0.90 -1.23
N SER A 4 -13.77 -0.14 -2.30
CA SER A 4 -14.29 -0.71 -3.55
C SER A 4 -13.33 -1.77 -4.14
N LEU A 5 -12.01 -1.52 -4.10
CA LEU A 5 -11.01 -2.48 -4.57
C LEU A 5 -10.94 -3.72 -3.66
N ILE A 6 -11.16 -3.55 -2.36
CA ILE A 6 -11.25 -4.67 -1.40
C ILE A 6 -12.44 -5.57 -1.77
N ASP A 7 -13.60 -4.96 -2.00
CA ASP A 7 -14.83 -5.66 -2.38
C ASP A 7 -14.67 -6.38 -3.74
N GLU A 8 -14.10 -5.70 -4.75
CA GLU A 8 -13.81 -6.26 -6.09
C GLU A 8 -12.86 -7.47 -6.02
N LYS A 9 -11.87 -7.44 -5.14
CA LYS A 9 -10.92 -8.53 -4.91
C LYS A 9 -11.49 -9.65 -4.03
N LYS A 10 -12.73 -9.50 -3.53
CA LYS A 10 -13.40 -10.44 -2.60
C LYS A 10 -12.58 -10.73 -1.34
N LEU A 11 -11.84 -9.73 -0.86
CA LEU A 11 -11.04 -9.83 0.35
C LEU A 11 -11.81 -9.26 1.53
N SER A 12 -11.59 -9.81 2.73
CA SER A 12 -12.12 -9.20 3.95
C SER A 12 -11.20 -8.08 4.43
N ASP A 13 -11.76 -7.11 5.17
CA ASP A 13 -10.97 -6.08 5.86
C ASP A 13 -9.85 -6.70 6.71
N VAL A 14 -10.13 -7.84 7.36
CA VAL A 14 -9.18 -8.59 8.18
C VAL A 14 -8.00 -9.11 7.39
N GLU A 15 -8.28 -9.69 6.23
CA GLU A 15 -7.26 -10.22 5.33
C GLU A 15 -6.35 -9.08 4.84
N VAL A 16 -6.95 -7.95 4.46
CA VAL A 16 -6.24 -6.81 3.89
C VAL A 16 -5.30 -6.16 4.91
N TYR A 17 -5.79 -5.85 6.12
CA TYR A 17 -4.91 -5.20 7.10
C TYR A 17 -3.81 -6.13 7.59
N LYS A 18 -4.05 -7.44 7.67
CA LYS A 18 -3.01 -8.43 8.02
C LYS A 18 -1.94 -8.50 6.93
N ARG A 19 -2.36 -8.64 5.66
CA ARG A 19 -1.43 -8.65 4.52
C ARG A 19 -0.63 -7.36 4.42
N ALA A 20 -1.24 -6.21 4.74
CA ALA A 20 -0.58 -4.90 4.74
C ALA A 20 0.31 -4.67 5.98
N ASN A 21 0.41 -5.63 6.90
CA ASN A 21 1.09 -5.51 8.20
C ASN A 21 0.62 -4.31 9.04
N LEU A 22 -0.70 -4.07 9.08
CA LEU A 22 -1.32 -2.96 9.78
C LEU A 22 -2.05 -3.42 11.04
N ASP A 23 -1.99 -2.59 12.08
CA ASP A 23 -2.80 -2.78 13.28
C ASP A 23 -4.31 -2.61 12.96
N ARG A 24 -5.15 -3.48 13.52
CA ARG A 24 -6.61 -3.46 13.34
C ARG A 24 -7.22 -2.11 13.71
N LYS A 25 -6.76 -1.45 14.78
CA LYS A 25 -7.25 -0.14 15.22
C LYS A 25 -6.88 0.94 14.21
N TYR A 26 -5.71 0.84 13.59
CA TYR A 26 -5.31 1.76 12.54
C TYR A 26 -6.24 1.61 11.32
N PHE A 27 -6.46 0.38 10.85
CA PHE A 27 -7.35 0.12 9.72
C PHE A 27 -8.81 0.51 10.02
N SER A 28 -9.27 0.27 11.25
CA SER A 28 -10.59 0.69 11.71
C SER A 28 -10.75 2.22 11.61
N LYS A 29 -9.76 3.01 12.05
CA LYS A 29 -9.76 4.48 11.90
C LYS A 29 -9.78 4.90 10.42
N LEU A 30 -9.01 4.21 9.58
CA LEU A 30 -8.99 4.46 8.13
C LEU A 30 -10.37 4.25 7.50
N ARG A 31 -11.15 3.29 8.00
CA ARG A 31 -12.48 2.96 7.47
C ARG A 31 -13.59 3.81 8.05
N SER A 32 -13.54 4.14 9.34
CA SER A 32 -14.61 4.86 10.02
C SER A 32 -14.53 6.37 9.89
N ASN A 33 -13.35 6.93 9.56
CA ASN A 33 -13.14 8.37 9.47
C ASN A 33 -12.77 8.78 8.04
N ALA A 34 -13.72 9.34 7.30
CA ALA A 34 -13.52 9.81 5.93
C ALA A 34 -12.51 10.97 5.81
N SER A 35 -12.30 11.74 6.88
CA SER A 35 -11.31 12.83 6.94
C SER A 35 -9.92 12.33 7.35
N TYR A 36 -9.77 11.06 7.71
CA TYR A 36 -8.48 10.49 8.07
C TYR A 36 -7.58 10.38 6.83
N LYS A 37 -6.43 11.05 6.87
CA LYS A 37 -5.44 11.00 5.80
C LYS A 37 -4.33 9.99 6.14
N PRO A 38 -4.34 8.78 5.54
CA PRO A 38 -3.27 7.82 5.76
C PRO A 38 -1.94 8.36 5.23
N LYS A 39 -0.83 7.97 5.85
CA LYS A 39 0.51 8.27 5.33
C LYS A 39 0.74 7.54 4.00
N LYS A 40 1.57 8.09 3.12
CA LYS A 40 1.92 7.49 1.83
C LYS A 40 2.33 6.01 1.93
N LYS A 41 3.15 5.65 2.92
CA LYS A 41 3.61 4.27 3.14
C LYS A 41 2.47 3.30 3.38
N ILE A 42 1.46 3.71 4.15
CA ILE A 42 0.27 2.89 4.43
C ILE A 42 -0.53 2.66 3.16
N VAL A 43 -0.70 3.69 2.32
CA VAL A 43 -1.39 3.56 1.04
C VAL A 43 -0.64 2.60 0.11
N CYS A 44 0.70 2.64 0.12
CA CYS A 44 1.53 1.70 -0.65
C CYS A 44 1.42 0.27 -0.11
N ALA A 45 1.45 0.08 1.22
CA ALA A 45 1.26 -1.22 1.86
C ALA A 45 -0.11 -1.83 1.50
N LEU A 46 -1.17 -1.02 1.51
CA LEU A 46 -2.50 -1.45 1.08
C LEU A 46 -2.56 -1.79 -0.40
N ALA A 47 -1.86 -1.04 -1.25
CA ALA A 47 -1.78 -1.34 -2.68
C ALA A 47 -1.07 -2.68 -2.95
N LEU A 48 -0.01 -2.98 -2.19
CA LEU A 48 0.70 -4.25 -2.25
C LEU A 48 -0.15 -5.40 -1.71
N ALA A 49 -0.81 -5.21 -0.56
CA ALA A 49 -1.70 -6.20 0.04
C ALA A 49 -2.91 -6.59 -0.84
N LEU A 50 -3.35 -5.66 -1.70
CA LEU A 50 -4.39 -5.87 -2.69
C LEU A 50 -3.86 -6.41 -4.03
N GLU A 51 -2.54 -6.59 -4.14
CA GLU A 51 -1.87 -7.06 -5.35
C GLU A 51 -2.28 -6.23 -6.57
N LEU A 52 -2.24 -4.90 -6.41
CA LEU A 52 -2.64 -3.98 -7.47
C LEU A 52 -1.55 -3.88 -8.54
N ASP A 53 -1.98 -3.81 -9.80
CA ASP A 53 -1.10 -3.44 -10.89
C ASP A 53 -0.63 -1.98 -10.79
N ASN A 54 0.38 -1.63 -11.58
CA ASN A 54 1.00 -0.31 -11.57
C ASN A 54 0.01 0.83 -11.84
N ALA A 55 -0.94 0.65 -12.77
CA ALA A 55 -1.91 1.68 -13.12
C ALA A 55 -2.92 1.88 -11.99
N THR A 56 -3.47 0.80 -11.43
CA THR A 56 -4.43 0.88 -10.32
C THR A 56 -3.77 1.40 -9.04
N CYS A 57 -2.54 0.99 -8.75
CA CYS A 57 -1.75 1.51 -7.62
C CYS A 57 -1.54 3.03 -7.73
N LYS A 58 -1.09 3.53 -8.90
CA LYS A 58 -0.93 4.98 -9.14
C LYS A 58 -2.22 5.74 -8.90
N LYS A 59 -3.37 5.22 -9.37
CA LYS A 59 -4.67 5.84 -9.14
C LYS A 59 -5.04 5.88 -7.65
N LEU A 60 -4.80 4.79 -6.92
CA LEU A 60 -5.06 4.70 -5.48
C LEU A 60 -4.20 5.71 -4.70
N VAL A 61 -2.89 5.73 -4.95
CA VAL A 61 -1.94 6.65 -4.30
C VAL A 61 -2.29 8.10 -4.62
N LYS A 62 -2.66 8.41 -5.87
CA LYS A 62 -3.14 9.73 -6.29
C LYS A 62 -4.40 10.16 -5.56
N LYS A 63 -5.36 9.26 -5.38
CA LYS A 63 -6.61 9.55 -4.66
C LYS A 63 -6.39 9.80 -3.17
N ALA A 64 -5.32 9.27 -2.58
CA ALA A 64 -4.89 9.59 -1.23
C ALA A 64 -4.09 10.91 -1.12
N GLY A 65 -3.87 11.62 -2.25
CA GLY A 65 -3.15 12.88 -2.29
C GLY A 65 -1.63 12.74 -2.40
N TYR A 66 -1.14 11.62 -2.92
CA TYR A 66 0.29 11.35 -3.11
C TYR A 66 0.60 10.96 -4.56
N ILE A 67 1.87 10.95 -4.95
CA ILE A 67 2.32 10.49 -6.27
C ILE A 67 3.51 9.55 -6.07
N LEU A 68 3.64 8.52 -6.92
CA LEU A 68 4.85 7.71 -7.04
C LEU A 68 5.77 8.35 -8.10
N THR A 69 6.82 9.03 -7.65
CA THR A 69 7.76 9.79 -8.49
C THR A 69 9.01 8.97 -8.81
N SER A 70 9.71 9.34 -9.88
CA SER A 70 11.03 8.78 -10.23
C SER A 70 12.18 9.30 -9.39
N ALA A 71 12.02 10.45 -8.74
CA ALA A 71 13.04 11.04 -7.88
C ALA A 71 13.13 10.38 -6.49
N SER A 72 12.08 9.69 -6.04
CA SER A 72 12.04 9.01 -4.74
C SER A 72 12.53 7.57 -4.86
N LYS A 73 13.60 7.23 -4.12
CA LYS A 73 14.09 5.85 -4.02
C LYS A 73 13.02 4.91 -3.46
N PHE A 74 12.26 5.34 -2.46
CA PHE A 74 11.11 4.59 -1.94
C PHE A 74 10.09 4.29 -3.04
N ASP A 75 9.72 5.30 -3.84
CA ASP A 75 8.71 5.14 -4.89
C ASP A 75 9.20 4.25 -6.04
N LEU A 76 10.51 4.24 -6.29
CA LEU A 76 11.15 3.31 -7.22
C LEU A 76 11.06 1.87 -6.70
N VAL A 77 11.36 1.64 -5.42
CA VAL A 77 11.24 0.30 -4.80
C VAL A 77 9.81 -0.20 -4.86
N ILE A 78 8.82 0.63 -4.49
CA ILE A 78 7.41 0.21 -4.55
C ILE A 78 6.99 -0.13 -5.98
N ARG A 79 7.38 0.67 -6.97
CA ARG A 79 7.09 0.38 -8.39
C ARG A 79 7.76 -0.90 -8.86
N TYR A 80 9.05 -1.07 -8.53
CA TYR A 80 9.80 -2.28 -8.82
C TYR A 80 9.11 -3.52 -8.25
N CYS A 81 8.68 -3.46 -6.99
CA CYS A 81 7.99 -4.57 -6.34
C CYS A 81 6.66 -4.91 -7.05
N ILE A 82 5.86 -3.90 -7.41
CA ILE A 82 4.61 -4.11 -8.14
C ILE A 82 4.86 -4.71 -9.53
N GLU A 83 5.82 -4.17 -10.28
CA GLU A 83 6.16 -4.64 -11.63
C GLU A 83 6.66 -6.09 -11.63
N ASN A 84 7.39 -6.49 -10.58
CA ASN A 84 7.91 -7.84 -10.41
C ASN A 84 6.98 -8.76 -9.58
N LYS A 85 5.75 -8.32 -9.27
CA LYS A 85 4.76 -9.06 -8.48
C LYS A 85 5.26 -9.48 -7.09
N ILE A 86 6.12 -8.67 -6.49
CA ILE A 86 6.60 -8.81 -5.10
C ILE A 86 5.61 -8.07 -4.21
N TYR A 87 4.56 -8.77 -3.76
CA TYR A 87 3.47 -8.19 -2.96
C TYR A 87 3.57 -8.51 -1.47
N ASP A 88 4.41 -9.47 -1.10
CA ASP A 88 4.69 -9.82 0.29
C ASP A 88 5.36 -8.65 1.02
N ILE A 89 4.69 -8.09 2.03
CA ILE A 89 5.17 -6.91 2.75
C ILE A 89 6.51 -7.16 3.46
N MET A 90 6.77 -8.38 3.93
CA MET A 90 8.04 -8.70 4.58
C MET A 90 9.18 -8.63 3.55
N LYS A 91 9.00 -9.21 2.36
CA LYS A 91 9.99 -9.11 1.27
C LYS A 91 10.19 -7.67 0.81
N VAL A 92 9.12 -6.89 0.69
CA VAL A 92 9.23 -5.46 0.33
C VAL A 92 10.00 -4.69 1.40
N ASN A 93 9.76 -4.98 2.68
CA ASN A 93 10.48 -4.38 3.79
C ASN A 93 11.95 -4.75 3.81
N GLU A 94 12.30 -6.00 3.47
CA GLU A 94 13.70 -6.43 3.31
C GLU A 94 14.43 -5.63 2.23
N ILE A 95 13.79 -5.40 1.08
CA ILE A 95 14.36 -4.60 -0.02
C ILE A 95 14.53 -3.13 0.41
N LEU A 96 13.49 -2.55 1.02
CA LEU A 96 13.53 -1.16 1.52
C LEU A 96 14.66 -1.00 2.55
N TYR A 97 14.76 -1.91 3.50
CA TYR A 97 15.79 -1.91 4.54
C TYR A 97 17.19 -2.06 3.93
N GLY A 98 17.39 -2.98 2.99
CA GLY A 98 18.66 -3.16 2.28
C GLY A 98 19.11 -1.93 1.49
N MET A 99 18.18 -1.03 1.14
CA MET A 99 18.46 0.24 0.49
C MET A 99 18.59 1.43 1.47
N GLY A 100 18.53 1.17 2.78
CA GLY A 100 18.59 2.19 3.83
C GLY A 100 17.34 3.09 3.88
N LEU A 101 16.17 2.57 3.51
CA LEU A 101 14.90 3.29 3.49
C LEU A 101 13.97 2.81 4.62
N ASP A 102 13.02 3.68 4.99
CA ASP A 102 11.97 3.33 5.96
C ASP A 102 11.07 2.21 5.41
N THR A 103 10.76 1.24 6.28
CA THR A 103 9.84 0.14 5.98
C THR A 103 8.37 0.57 6.05
N LEU A 104 7.52 -0.24 5.43
CA LEU A 104 6.07 -0.07 5.39
C LEU A 104 5.45 -0.23 6.78
#